data_AF-R5ET99-F1
#
_entry.id   AF-R5ET99-F1
#
_cell.length_a   1.000
_cell.length_b   1.000
_cell.length_c   1.000
_cell.angle_alpha   90.00
_cell.angle_beta   90.00
_cell.angle_gamma   90.00
#
_symmetry.space_group_name_H-M   'P 1'
#
loop_
_entity.id
_entity.type
_entity.pdbx_description
1 polymer ?
#
loop_
_entity_poly.entity_id
_entity_poly.type
_entity_poly.pdbx_seq_one_letter_code
_entity_poly.pdbx_strand_id
1 'polypeptide(L)' 'MVCSCCGTKKGFLEIFYSVEGSREVKLCSDCREVVEKLDRDVLGGEKELYDLHMIQLQKRAKNPSEAFLSWKTVHFPAE' A
#
# COMPACT_ATOMS: atom_id res chain seq x y z
N MET A 1 -4.11 6.41 14.95
CA MET A 1 -2.91 6.52 14.08
C MET A 1 -3.35 6.90 12.66
N VAL A 2 -2.46 7.35 11.77
CA VAL A 2 -2.78 7.77 10.39
C VAL A 2 -2.18 6.79 9.40
N CYS A 3 -2.96 6.38 8.39
CA CYS A 3 -2.48 5.48 7.34
C CYS A 3 -1.54 6.21 6.38
N SER A 4 -0.34 5.68 6.17
CA SER A 4 0.67 6.21 5.26
C SER A 4 0.23 6.21 3.78
N CYS A 5 -0.75 5.39 3.40
CA CYS A 5 -1.31 5.37 2.04
C CYS A 5 -2.49 6.34 1.89
N CYS A 6 -3.59 6.12 2.62
CA CYS A 6 -4.84 6.87 2.40
C CYS A 6 -4.97 8.14 3.26
N GLY A 7 -4.04 8.40 4.19
CA GLY A 7 -4.08 9.53 5.11
C GLY A 7 -5.24 9.52 6.11
N THR A 8 -6.04 8.44 6.15
CA THR A 8 -7.18 8.35 7.06
C THR A 8 -6.70 8.11 8.49
N LYS A 9 -7.15 8.95 9.42
CA LYS A 9 -6.98 8.71 10.85
C LYS A 9 -7.91 7.58 11.27
N LYS A 10 -7.33 6.50 11.77
CA LYS A 10 -8.10 5.36 12.27
C LYS A 10 -8.19 5.39 13.79
N GLY A 11 -9.30 4.83 14.30
CA GLY A 11 -9.61 4.76 15.71
C GLY A 11 -8.53 4.03 16.52
N PHE A 12 -8.57 4.18 17.85
CA PHE A 12 -7.57 3.62 18.75
C PHE A 12 -7.46 2.08 18.69
N LEU A 13 -8.57 1.40 18.35
CA LEU A 13 -8.64 -0.06 18.24
C LEU A 13 -8.26 -0.60 16.85
N GLU A 14 -8.05 0.27 15.85
CA GLU A 14 -7.67 -0.20 14.52
C GLU A 14 -6.20 -0.59 14.43
N ILE A 15 -5.96 -1.76 13.83
CA ILE A 15 -4.63 -2.34 13.64
C ILE A 15 -3.94 -1.67 12.45
N PHE A 16 -2.66 -1.35 12.64
CA PHE A 16 -1.77 -0.85 11.59
C PHE A 16 -0.68 -1.86 11.28
N TYR A 17 -0.38 -2.01 9.99
CA TYR A 17 0.60 -2.95 9.48
C TYR A 17 1.81 -2.20 8.95
N SER A 18 3.01 -2.62 9.37
CA SER A 18 4.24 -2.20 8.71
C SER A 18 4.47 -3.00 7.44
N VAL A 19 5.01 -2.34 6.43
CA VAL A 19 5.46 -2.99 5.20
C VAL A 19 6.90 -3.46 5.34
N GLU A 20 7.31 -4.41 4.49
CA GLU A 20 8.70 -4.83 4.41
C GLU A 20 9.57 -3.69 3.84
N GLY A 21 10.81 -3.56 4.33
CA GLY A 21 11.73 -2.51 3.89
C GLY A 21 11.48 -1.12 4.50
N SER A 22 10.37 -0.88 5.20
CA SER A 22 10.16 0.39 5.92
C SER A 22 9.29 0.28 7.19
N ARG A 23 9.87 0.66 8.34
CA ARG A 23 9.13 0.76 9.61
C ARG A 23 8.26 2.02 9.69
N GLU A 24 8.55 3.02 8.87
CA GLU A 24 7.86 4.32 8.85
C GLU A 24 6.53 4.25 8.09
N VAL A 25 6.41 3.30 7.16
CA VAL A 25 5.17 3.08 6.42
C VAL A 25 4.24 2.19 7.24
N LYS A 26 3.11 2.78 7.66
CA LYS A 26 2.05 2.13 8.45
C LYS A 26 0.74 2.17 7.67
N LEU A 27 0.21 1.01 7.30
CA LEU A 27 -1.02 0.88 6.53
C LEU A 27 -2.18 0.46 7.42
N CYS A 28 -3.38 0.98 7.15
CA CYS A 28 -4.60 0.39 7.69
C CYS A 28 -4.89 -0.96 6.99
N SER A 29 -5.74 -1.79 7.59
CA SER A 29 -6.17 -3.10 7.05
C SER A 29 -6.45 -3.06 5.54
N ASP A 30 -7.27 -2.12 5.12
CA ASP A 30 -7.72 -2.09 3.72
C ASP A 30 -6.61 -1.70 2.73
N CYS A 31 -5.67 -0.85 3.14
CA CYS A 31 -4.54 -0.49 2.27
C CYS A 31 -3.50 -1.62 2.26
N ARG A 32 -3.35 -2.31 3.40
CA ARG A 32 -2.51 -3.49 3.51
C ARG A 32 -3.02 -4.63 2.61
N GLU A 33 -4.33 -4.86 2.56
CA GLU A 33 -4.92 -5.90 1.71
C GLU A 33 -4.58 -5.70 0.22
N VAL A 34 -4.60 -4.45 -0.26
CA VAL A 34 -4.25 -4.14 -1.65
C VAL A 34 -2.76 -4.36 -1.90
N VAL A 35 -1.90 -3.98 -0.96
CA VAL A 35 -0.46 -4.25 -1.04
C VAL A 35 -0.17 -5.75 -1.09
N GLU A 36 -0.82 -6.55 -0.25
CA GLU A 36 -0.62 -8.01 -0.26
C GLU A 36 -1.12 -8.67 -1.55
N LYS A 37 -2.12 -8.08 -2.21
CA LYS A 37 -2.54 -8.52 -3.55
C LYS A 37 -1.46 -8.22 -4.58
N LEU A 38 -0.90 -7.00 -4.57
CA LEU A 38 0.21 -6.63 -5.45
C LEU A 38 1.42 -7.55 -5.28
N ASP A 39 1.81 -7.84 -4.03
CA ASP A 39 2.91 -8.78 -3.76
C ASP A 39 2.64 -10.16 -4.37
N ARG A 40 1.40 -10.66 -4.25
CA ARG A 40 1.01 -11.94 -4.85
C ARG A 40 0.99 -11.89 -6.38
N ASP A 41 0.54 -10.80 -6.97
CA ASP A 41 0.50 -10.65 -8.43
C ASP A 41 1.92 -10.63 -9.01
N VAL A 42 2.85 -9.93 -8.34
CA VAL A 42 4.28 -9.91 -8.70
C VAL A 42 4.88 -11.31 -8.60
N LEU A 43 4.62 -12.04 -7.51
CA LEU A 43 5.11 -13.40 -7.32
C LEU A 43 4.49 -14.40 -8.33
N GLY A 44 3.24 -14.18 -8.73
CA GLY A 44 2.52 -15.01 -9.69
C GLY A 44 2.79 -14.67 -11.16
N GLY A 45 3.35 -13.50 -11.46
CA GLY A 45 3.48 -12.98 -12.83
C GLY A 45 2.15 -12.53 -13.44
N GLU A 46 1.16 -12.21 -12.60
CA GLU A 46 -0.22 -11.89 -12.99
C GLU A 46 -0.35 -10.41 -13.39
N LYS A 47 0.18 -10.03 -14.56
CA LYS A 47 0.27 -8.62 -15.00
C LYS A 47 -1.07 -7.87 -14.98
N GLU A 48 -2.15 -8.49 -15.45
CA GLU A 48 -3.46 -7.84 -15.50
C GLU A 48 -4.01 -7.56 -14.08
N LEU A 49 -3.81 -8.49 -13.15
CA LEU A 49 -4.19 -8.31 -11.75
C LEU A 49 -3.33 -7.24 -11.08
N TYR A 50 -2.03 -7.24 -11.37
CA TYR A 50 -1.11 -6.21 -10.90
C TYR A 50 -1.57 -4.81 -11.34
N ASP A 51 -1.88 -4.63 -12.63
CA ASP A 51 -2.35 -3.34 -13.16
C ASP A 51 -3.66 -2.90 -12.49
N LEU A 52 -4.61 -3.82 -12.27
CA LEU A 52 -5.86 -3.55 -11.56
C LEU A 52 -5.64 -3.13 -10.10
N HIS A 53 -4.79 -3.87 -9.37
CA HIS A 53 -4.50 -3.57 -7.97
C HIS A 53 -3.65 -2.30 -7.82
N MET A 54 -2.81 -1.97 -8.80
CA MET A 54 -2.08 -0.69 -8.85
C MET A 54 -3.04 0.48 -8.97
N ILE A 55 -4.03 0.40 -9.86
CA ILE A 55 -5.10 1.41 -9.97
C ILE A 55 -5.90 1.50 -8.67
N GLN A 56 -6.20 0.35 -8.04
CA GLN A 56 -6.89 0.34 -6.75
C GLN A 56 -6.07 1.06 -5.68
N LEU A 57 -4.76 0.77 -5.58
CA LEU A 57 -3.87 1.41 -4.63
C LEU A 57 -3.79 2.92 -4.86
N GLN A 58 -3.67 3.36 -6.12
CA GLN A 58 -3.69 4.78 -6.50
C GLN A 58 -4.99 5.47 -6.07
N LYS A 59 -6.15 4.87 -6.32
CA LYS A 59 -7.46 5.41 -5.88
C LYS A 59 -7.57 5.50 -4.35
N ARG A 60 -6.93 4.60 -3.61
CA ARG A 60 -6.88 4.64 -2.15
C ARG A 60 -5.88 5.67 -1.62
N ALA A 61 -4.81 5.95 -2.34
CA ALA A 61 -3.76 6.90 -1.98
C ALA A 61 -4.23 8.37 -2.09
N LYS A 62 -5.25 8.73 -1.31
CA LYS A 62 -5.86 10.08 -1.31
C LYS A 62 -4.95 11.16 -0.70
N ASN A 63 -4.15 10.78 0.30
CA ASN A 63 -3.18 11.65 0.95
C ASN A 63 -1.99 10.81 1.46
N PRO A 64 -1.15 10.31 0.53
CA PRO A 64 -0.04 9.43 0.88
C PRO A 64 1.09 10.22 1.54
N SER A 65 1.72 9.62 2.54
CA SER A 65 2.97 10.13 3.12
C SER A 65 4.13 9.98 2.15
N GLU A 66 5.13 10.84 2.27
CA GLU A 66 6.36 10.76 1.47
C GLU A 66 7.07 9.41 1.61
N ALA A 67 7.18 8.89 2.84
CA ALA A 67 7.74 7.56 3.09
C ALA A 67 7.02 6.44 2.32
N PHE A 68 5.69 6.52 2.21
CA PHE A 68 4.91 5.56 1.42
C PHE A 68 5.16 5.71 -0.08
N LEU A 69 5.27 6.94 -0.60
CA LEU A 69 5.57 7.17 -2.01
C LEU A 69 6.95 6.63 -2.38
N SER A 70 7.98 6.92 -1.57
CA SER A 70 9.33 6.39 -1.77
C SER A 70 9.34 4.86 -1.74
N TRP A 71 8.69 4.26 -0.74
CA TRP A 71 8.57 2.81 -0.62
C TRP A 71 7.82 2.20 -1.82
N LYS A 72 6.67 2.75 -2.21
CA LYS A 72 5.87 2.24 -3.32
C LYS A 72 6.64 2.28 -4.64
N THR A 73 7.45 3.30 -4.89
CA THR A 73 8.25 3.40 -6.13
C THR A 73 9.34 2.32 -6.20
N VAL A 74 9.91 1.93 -5.05
CA VAL A 74 10.91 0.87 -4.98
C VAL A 74 10.29 -0.52 -5.11
N HIS A 75 9.15 -0.76 -4.44
CA HIS A 75 8.53 -2.08 -4.36
C HIS A 75 7.56 -2.37 -5.53
N PHE A 76 6.88 -1.35 -6.04
CA PHE A 76 5.90 -1.42 -7.13
C PHE A 76 6.17 -0.32 -8.16
N PRO A 77 7.28 -0.45 -8.93
CA PRO A 77 7.58 0.48 -9.99
C PRO A 77 6.44 0.47 -11.02
N ALA A 78 6.13 1.65 -11.57
CA ALA A 78 5.34 1.71 -12.80
C ALA A 78 6.28 1.33 -13.95
N GLU A 79 5.83 0.43 -14.82
CA GLU A 79 6.51 0.13 -16.09
C GLU A 79 6.51 1.34 -17.04
#